data_AF-A0A7W7C810-F1
#
_entry.id   AF-A0A7W7C810-F1
#
_cell.length_a   1.000
_cell.length_b   1.000
_cell.length_c   1.000
_cell.angle_alpha   90.00
_cell.angle_beta   90.00
_cell.angle_gamma   90.00
#
_symmetry.space_group_name_H-M   'P 1'
#
loop_
_entity.id
_entity.type
_entity.pdbx_description
1 polymer ?
#
loop_
_entity_poly.entity_id
_entity_poly.type
_entity_poly.pdbx_seq_one_letter_code
_entity_poly.pdbx_strand_id
1 'polypeptide(L)'
;MIRVGGGRARHRARPLSDAQAEHLVAVIATAEWKRMVRRRTIDLAGSALWTSFQFGLRPASCRRLARQSRRLLSPNVFRRATARVGGFLPGRWSVERKIANRVRRSCRLPAGQGRLATARALQVLGLYACVRMQRPPAECQCLNDLTKELSPQGLTRSLREALSRV
;
A
#
# COMPACT_ATOMS: atom_id res chain seq x y z
N MET A 1 -20.85 -10.47 36.54
CA MET A 1 -19.83 -10.75 35.50
C MET A 1 -20.54 -10.89 34.15
N ILE A 2 -20.37 -9.95 33.23
CA ILE A 2 -20.96 -10.04 31.88
C ILE A 2 -19.84 -9.90 30.87
N ARG A 3 -19.47 -11.02 30.23
CA ARG A 3 -18.54 -11.06 29.10
C ARG A 3 -19.30 -10.59 27.85
N VAL A 4 -19.10 -9.33 27.46
CA VAL A 4 -19.56 -8.84 26.15
C VAL A 4 -18.53 -9.27 25.09
N GLY A 5 -18.78 -10.42 24.48
CA GLY A 5 -18.05 -10.91 23.31
C GLY A 5 -18.37 -10.07 22.07
N GLY A 6 -17.69 -8.93 21.93
CA GLY A 6 -17.77 -8.04 20.77
C GLY A 6 -17.01 -8.61 19.55
N GLY A 7 -17.43 -9.76 19.04
CA GLY A 7 -16.96 -10.31 17.78
C GLY A 7 -17.56 -9.54 16.61
N ARG A 8 -16.99 -8.38 16.22
CA ARG A 8 -17.33 -7.76 14.94
C ARG A 8 -16.96 -8.75 13.83
N ALA A 9 -17.96 -9.40 13.25
CA ALA A 9 -17.84 -10.16 12.02
C ALA A 9 -17.24 -9.22 10.96
N ARG A 10 -15.94 -9.36 10.71
CA ARG A 10 -15.30 -8.71 9.58
C ARG A 10 -15.90 -9.39 8.36
N HIS A 11 -16.85 -8.75 7.69
CA HIS A 11 -17.21 -9.09 6.32
C HIS A 11 -15.91 -9.09 5.51
N ARG A 12 -15.31 -10.27 5.34
CA ARG A 12 -14.20 -10.45 4.42
C ARG A 12 -14.84 -10.37 3.05
N ALA A 13 -14.72 -9.21 2.40
CA ALA A 13 -15.09 -9.11 1.00
C ALA A 13 -14.42 -10.26 0.24
N ARG A 14 -15.21 -10.98 -0.56
CA ARG A 14 -14.71 -12.07 -1.39
C ARG A 14 -13.60 -11.49 -2.28
N PRO A 15 -12.42 -12.13 -2.37
CA PRO A 15 -11.40 -11.67 -3.31
C PRO A 15 -12.01 -11.61 -4.72
N LEU A 16 -11.59 -10.61 -5.50
CA LEU A 16 -12.02 -10.49 -6.89
C LEU A 16 -11.69 -11.78 -7.65
N SER A 17 -12.56 -12.18 -8.57
CA SER A 17 -12.17 -13.19 -9.56
C SER A 17 -11.07 -12.63 -10.46
N ASP A 18 -10.32 -13.52 -11.12
CA ASP A 18 -9.22 -13.11 -12.01
C ASP A 18 -9.71 -12.14 -13.10
N ALA A 19 -10.85 -12.43 -13.72
CA ALA A 19 -11.48 -11.55 -14.71
C ALA A 19 -11.85 -10.17 -14.15
N GLN A 20 -12.35 -10.11 -12.91
CA GLN A 20 -12.67 -8.84 -12.26
C GLN A 20 -11.41 -8.04 -11.91
N ALA A 21 -10.34 -8.73 -11.48
CA ALA A 21 -9.06 -8.10 -11.17
C ALA A 21 -8.40 -7.54 -12.43
N GLU A 22 -8.43 -8.29 -13.54
CA GLU A 22 -7.96 -7.86 -14.85
C GLU A 22 -8.74 -6.64 -15.36
N HIS A 23 -10.07 -6.71 -15.36
CA HIS A 23 -10.91 -5.60 -15.79
C HIS A 23 -10.65 -4.33 -14.96
N LEU A 24 -10.58 -4.46 -13.63
CA LEU A 24 -10.28 -3.33 -12.74
C LEU A 24 -8.92 -2.70 -13.05
N VAL A 25 -7.88 -3.52 -13.22
CA VAL A 25 -6.54 -3.03 -13.54
C VAL A 25 -6.52 -2.37 -14.92
N ALA A 26 -7.21 -2.91 -15.91
CA ALA A 26 -7.32 -2.31 -17.24
C ALA A 26 -7.96 -0.91 -17.18
N VAL A 27 -9.02 -0.73 -16.38
CA VAL A 27 -9.71 0.54 -16.20
C VAL A 27 -8.88 1.57 -15.42
N ILE A 28 -8.13 1.12 -14.42
CA ILE A 28 -7.45 2.03 -13.48
C ILE A 28 -5.99 2.31 -13.86
N ALA A 29 -5.27 1.32 -14.38
CA ALA A 29 -3.83 1.41 -14.62
C ALA A 29 -3.48 2.13 -15.94
N THR A 30 -4.22 3.20 -16.24
CA THR A 30 -4.02 4.06 -17.40
C THR A 30 -2.65 4.73 -17.39
N ALA A 31 -2.23 5.27 -18.54
CA ALA A 31 -0.99 6.04 -18.64
C ALA A 31 -0.99 7.27 -17.70
N GLU A 32 -2.15 7.90 -17.52
CA GLU A 32 -2.32 9.01 -16.58
C GLU A 32 -2.14 8.58 -15.12
N TRP A 33 -2.75 7.46 -14.71
CA TRP A 33 -2.57 6.93 -13.36
C TRP A 33 -1.09 6.61 -13.07
N LYS A 34 -0.40 5.97 -14.02
CA LYS A 34 1.05 5.69 -13.90
C LYS A 34 1.87 6.98 -13.74
N ARG A 35 1.53 8.05 -14.49
CA ARG A 35 2.18 9.37 -14.37
C ARG A 35 1.90 10.01 -13.00
N MET A 36 0.67 9.93 -12.50
CA MET A 36 0.29 10.43 -11.18
C MET A 36 1.07 9.72 -10.07
N VAL A 37 1.12 8.38 -10.10
CA VAL A 37 1.88 7.58 -9.12
C VAL A 37 3.35 7.98 -9.12
N ARG A 38 3.96 8.11 -10.31
CA ARG A 38 5.34 8.58 -10.45
C ARG A 38 5.54 9.95 -9.80
N ARG A 39 4.76 10.96 -10.24
CA ARG A 39 4.90 12.35 -9.76
C ARG A 39 4.79 12.41 -8.25
N ARG A 40 3.72 11.86 -7.67
CA ARG A 40 3.50 11.90 -6.22
C ARG A 40 4.57 11.15 -5.44
N THR A 41 5.06 10.03 -5.96
CA THR A 41 6.14 9.30 -5.28
C THR A 41 7.45 10.08 -5.31
N ILE A 42 7.75 10.78 -6.41
CA ILE A 42 8.90 11.70 -6.48
C ILE A 42 8.74 12.83 -5.46
N ASP A 43 7.56 13.45 -5.38
CA ASP A 43 7.28 14.51 -4.39
C ASP A 43 7.49 14.01 -2.95
N LEU A 44 7.05 12.78 -2.64
CA LEU A 44 7.10 12.23 -1.29
C LEU A 44 8.46 11.63 -0.91
N ALA A 45 9.18 11.05 -1.87
CA ALA A 45 10.34 10.18 -1.60
C ALA A 45 11.63 10.59 -2.33
N GLY A 46 11.54 11.55 -3.25
CA GLY A 46 12.65 12.04 -4.07
C GLY A 46 12.86 11.23 -5.36
N SER A 47 13.37 11.91 -6.39
CA SER A 47 13.61 11.34 -7.72
C SER A 47 14.61 10.18 -7.70
N ALA A 48 15.73 10.32 -6.98
CA ALA A 48 16.75 9.27 -6.89
C ALA A 48 16.20 7.95 -6.33
N LEU A 49 15.33 8.03 -5.33
CA LEU A 49 14.75 6.85 -4.70
C LEU A 49 13.65 6.23 -5.57
N TRP A 50 12.87 7.05 -6.27
CA TRP A 50 11.95 6.58 -7.31
C TRP A 50 12.68 5.83 -8.42
N THR A 51 13.76 6.40 -8.95
CA THR A 51 14.60 5.77 -9.97
C THR A 51 15.13 4.41 -9.50
N SER A 52 15.68 4.37 -8.29
CA SER A 52 16.15 3.12 -7.66
C SER A 52 15.02 2.08 -7.53
N PHE A 53 13.80 2.52 -7.27
CA PHE A 53 12.64 1.64 -7.15
C PHE A 53 12.20 1.10 -8.50
N GLN A 54 12.12 1.93 -9.52
CA GLN A 54 11.73 1.52 -10.87
C GLN A 54 12.71 0.50 -11.46
N PHE A 55 14.01 0.76 -11.36
CA PHE A 55 15.03 -0.17 -11.86
C PHE A 55 15.24 -1.38 -10.96
N GLY A 56 14.93 -1.24 -9.66
CA GLY A 56 15.02 -2.32 -8.68
C GLY A 56 13.75 -3.15 -8.50
N LEU A 57 12.73 -2.99 -9.36
CA LEU A 57 11.49 -3.75 -9.25
C LEU A 57 11.76 -5.24 -9.38
N ARG A 58 11.22 -6.01 -8.44
CA ARG A 58 11.29 -7.48 -8.42
C ARG A 58 9.90 -8.06 -8.24
N PRO A 59 9.64 -9.32 -8.63
CA PRO A 59 8.38 -10.00 -8.35
C PRO A 59 7.98 -9.97 -6.85
N ALA A 60 8.96 -9.88 -5.95
CA ALA A 60 8.73 -9.75 -4.51
C ALA A 60 8.38 -8.34 -4.02
N SER A 61 8.55 -7.28 -4.81
CA SER A 61 8.39 -5.88 -4.39
C SER A 61 6.97 -5.58 -3.91
N CYS A 62 5.94 -6.04 -4.63
CA CYS A 62 4.55 -5.93 -4.20
C CYS A 62 4.33 -6.61 -2.84
N ARG A 63 4.79 -7.87 -2.67
CA ARG A 63 4.67 -8.61 -1.40
C ARG A 63 5.39 -7.90 -0.24
N ARG A 64 6.53 -7.26 -0.51
CA ARG A 64 7.27 -6.47 0.49
C ARG A 64 6.49 -5.23 0.89
N LEU A 65 5.93 -4.48 -0.06
CA LEU A 65 5.12 -3.29 0.20
C LEU A 65 3.81 -3.64 0.93
N ALA A 66 3.12 -4.71 0.52
CA ALA A 66 1.95 -5.24 1.21
C ALA A 66 2.27 -5.58 2.68
N ARG A 67 3.42 -6.24 2.93
CA ARG A 67 3.87 -6.55 4.29
C ARG A 67 4.08 -5.28 5.12
N GLN A 68 4.68 -4.23 4.56
CA GLN A 68 4.85 -2.97 5.28
C GLN A 68 3.51 -2.28 5.55
N SER A 69 2.59 -2.26 4.58
CA SER A 69 1.24 -1.73 4.74
C SER A 69 0.49 -2.44 5.89
N ARG A 70 0.48 -3.77 5.92
CA ARG A 70 -0.15 -4.54 7.02
C ARG A 70 0.47 -4.25 8.39
N ARG A 71 1.79 -4.01 8.44
CA ARG A 71 2.48 -3.65 9.70
C ARG A 71 2.04 -2.28 10.21
N LEU A 72 1.78 -1.33 9.31
CA LEU A 72 1.24 -0.01 9.66
C LEU A 72 -0.21 -0.09 10.14
N LEU A 73 -1.01 -0.98 9.55
CA LEU A 73 -2.40 -1.21 9.92
C LEU A 73 -2.55 -2.06 11.20
N SER A 74 -1.53 -2.82 11.60
CA SER A 74 -1.55 -3.64 12.82
C SER A 74 -1.19 -2.80 14.07
N PRO A 75 -2.10 -2.62 15.04
CA PRO A 75 -1.85 -1.78 16.23
C PRO A 75 -0.66 -2.25 17.07
N ASN A 76 -0.50 -3.57 17.21
CA ASN A 76 0.53 -4.18 18.06
C ASN A 76 1.91 -4.13 17.41
N VAL A 77 1.99 -4.35 16.09
CA VAL A 77 3.25 -4.32 15.36
C VAL A 77 3.75 -2.89 15.20
N PHE A 78 2.84 -1.95 14.96
CA PHE A 78 3.18 -0.53 14.88
C PHE A 78 3.75 -0.01 16.19
N ARG A 79 3.08 -0.26 17.33
CA ARG A 79 3.54 0.19 18.65
C ARG A 79 4.94 -0.33 18.98
N ARG A 80 5.22 -1.60 18.67
CA ARG A 80 6.55 -2.20 18.85
C ARG A 80 7.60 -1.60 17.90
N ALA A 81 7.21 -1.23 16.68
CA ALA A 81 8.10 -0.61 15.69
C ALA A 81 8.39 0.88 15.99
N THR A 82 7.47 1.59 16.63
CA THR A 82 7.70 2.98 17.07
C THR A 82 8.50 3.06 18.37
N ALA A 83 8.30 2.11 19.30
CA ALA A 83 9.03 2.06 20.56
C ALA A 83 10.52 1.72 20.40
N ARG A 84 10.90 0.97 19.35
CA ARG A 84 12.30 0.77 18.97
C ARG A 84 12.78 1.97 18.16
N VAL A 85 13.23 3.01 18.87
CA VAL A 85 14.09 4.13 18.42
C VAL A 85 13.91 4.52 16.93
N GLY A 86 13.03 5.49 16.66
CA GLY A 86 13.01 6.21 15.37
C GLY A 86 11.97 5.81 14.33
N GLY A 87 10.95 5.00 14.70
CA GLY A 87 9.82 4.69 13.82
C GLY A 87 10.21 3.93 12.54
N PHE A 88 11.25 3.11 12.61
CA PHE A 88 11.66 2.27 11.50
C PHE A 88 10.86 0.98 11.50
N LEU A 89 10.30 0.63 10.33
CA LEU A 89 9.87 -0.75 10.12
C LEU A 89 11.14 -1.64 10.28
N PRO A 90 11.15 -2.80 10.98
CA PRO A 90 12.37 -3.62 11.22
C PRO A 90 12.77 -4.60 10.07
N GLY A 91 14.08 -4.68 9.72
CA GLY A 91 14.72 -5.63 8.76
C GLY A 91 15.71 -4.99 7.74
N ARG A 92 16.38 -5.79 6.87
CA ARG A 92 17.33 -5.33 5.81
C ARG A 92 16.77 -4.17 4.95
N TRP A 93 17.65 -3.24 4.52
CA TRP A 93 17.34 -1.99 3.81
C TRP A 93 17.00 -2.20 2.32
N SER A 94 15.83 -2.73 2.02
CA SER A 94 15.35 -2.77 0.63
C SER A 94 14.86 -1.39 0.16
N VAL A 95 14.84 -1.15 -1.15
CA VAL A 95 14.33 0.10 -1.73
C VAL A 95 12.86 0.34 -1.35
N GLU A 96 12.05 -0.72 -1.29
CA GLU A 96 10.65 -0.64 -0.86
C GLU A 96 10.51 -0.14 0.58
N ARG A 97 11.43 -0.53 1.47
CA ARG A 97 11.47 -0.03 2.84
C ARG A 97 11.88 1.45 2.89
N LYS A 98 12.90 1.84 2.11
CA LYS A 98 13.35 3.24 2.04
C LYS A 98 12.20 4.14 1.58
N ILE A 99 11.48 3.75 0.53
CA ILE A 99 10.29 4.45 0.07
C ILE A 99 9.22 4.50 1.15
N ALA A 100 8.92 3.36 1.79
CA ALA A 100 7.91 3.31 2.83
C ALA A 100 8.19 4.26 4.00
N ASN A 101 9.46 4.34 4.43
CA ASN A 101 9.88 5.25 5.48
C ASN A 101 9.80 6.73 5.03
N ARG A 102 10.14 7.05 3.78
CA ARG A 102 10.03 8.43 3.26
C ARG A 102 8.59 8.88 3.15
N VAL A 103 7.73 8.07 2.54
CA VAL A 103 6.28 8.33 2.48
C VAL A 103 5.72 8.55 3.90
N ARG A 104 6.06 7.67 4.86
CA ARG A 104 5.61 7.82 6.26
C ARG A 104 6.08 9.13 6.91
N ARG A 105 7.34 9.54 6.67
CA ARG A 105 7.92 10.77 7.25
C ARG A 105 7.36 12.04 6.61
N SER A 106 7.01 11.98 5.34
CA SER A 106 6.38 13.09 4.61
C SER A 106 4.91 13.26 5.00
N CYS A 107 4.29 12.24 5.61
CA CYS A 107 2.90 12.27 6.02
C CYS A 107 2.64 13.29 7.13
N ARG A 108 1.80 14.29 6.86
CA ARG A 108 1.48 15.37 7.82
C ARG A 108 0.20 15.12 8.63
N LEU A 109 -0.50 14.02 8.36
CA LEU A 109 -1.75 13.70 9.03
C LEU A 109 -1.54 13.21 10.48
N PRO A 110 -2.55 13.39 11.36
CA PRO A 110 -2.53 12.82 12.71
C PRO A 110 -2.27 11.31 12.71
N ALA A 111 -1.58 10.79 13.74
CA ALA A 111 -1.02 9.43 13.74
C ALA A 111 -1.99 8.31 13.31
N GLY A 112 -3.27 8.37 13.69
CA GLY A 112 -4.28 7.41 13.25
C GLY A 112 -4.54 7.45 11.74
N GLN A 113 -4.80 8.64 11.21
CA GLN A 113 -5.13 8.87 9.80
C GLN A 113 -3.90 8.74 8.91
N GLY A 114 -2.74 9.24 9.36
CA GLY A 114 -1.47 9.13 8.65
C GLY A 114 -1.00 7.69 8.48
N ARG A 115 -1.28 6.80 9.46
CA ARG A 115 -1.04 5.35 9.32
C ARG A 115 -1.81 4.76 8.16
N LEU A 116 -3.12 5.02 8.10
CA LEU A 116 -3.97 4.51 7.04
C LEU A 116 -3.56 5.10 5.68
N ALA A 117 -3.36 6.41 5.59
CA ALA A 117 -2.92 7.07 4.36
C ALA A 117 -1.59 6.50 3.84
N THR A 118 -0.59 6.37 4.71
CA THR A 118 0.68 5.74 4.37
C THR A 118 0.47 4.30 3.91
N ALA A 119 -0.30 3.50 4.64
CA ALA A 119 -0.56 2.10 4.29
C ALA A 119 -1.22 1.97 2.90
N ARG A 120 -2.16 2.86 2.56
CA ARG A 120 -2.80 2.93 1.25
C ARG A 120 -1.82 3.35 0.15
N ALA A 121 -0.98 4.35 0.40
CA ALA A 121 0.07 4.76 -0.53
C ALA A 121 1.03 3.61 -0.87
N LEU A 122 1.43 2.80 0.12
CA LEU A 122 2.27 1.62 -0.12
C LEU A 122 1.55 0.54 -0.94
N GLN A 123 0.25 0.34 -0.72
CA GLN A 123 -0.54 -0.59 -1.52
C GLN A 123 -0.64 -0.13 -2.98
N VAL A 124 -0.85 1.16 -3.23
CA VAL A 124 -0.84 1.74 -4.59
C VAL A 124 0.52 1.55 -5.27
N LEU A 125 1.62 1.79 -4.56
CA LEU A 125 2.97 1.55 -5.08
C LEU A 125 3.22 0.07 -5.41
N GLY A 126 2.69 -0.84 -4.60
CA GLY A 126 2.79 -2.27 -4.84
C GLY A 126 1.95 -2.72 -6.04
N LEU A 127 0.77 -2.13 -6.25
CA LEU A 127 -0.02 -2.34 -7.46
C LEU A 127 0.72 -1.82 -8.69
N TYR A 128 1.28 -0.60 -8.62
CA TYR A 128 2.11 -0.04 -9.69
C TYR A 128 3.25 -0.98 -10.07
N ALA A 129 3.95 -1.56 -9.10
CA ALA A 129 5.00 -2.54 -9.35
C ALA A 129 4.49 -3.77 -10.12
N CYS A 130 3.35 -4.34 -9.73
CA CYS A 130 2.74 -5.47 -10.44
C CYS A 130 2.38 -5.13 -11.88
N VAL A 131 1.69 -3.99 -12.09
CA VAL A 131 1.33 -3.51 -13.44
C VAL A 131 2.58 -3.29 -14.29
N ARG A 132 3.62 -2.65 -13.73
CA ARG A 132 4.85 -2.33 -14.48
C ARG A 132 5.61 -3.56 -14.93
N MET A 133 5.57 -4.63 -14.13
CA MET A 133 6.16 -5.94 -14.42
C MET A 133 5.22 -6.88 -15.19
N GLN A 134 4.04 -6.39 -15.63
CA GLN A 134 3.03 -7.18 -16.36
C GLN A 134 2.64 -8.46 -15.63
N ARG A 135 2.56 -8.39 -14.29
CA ARG A 135 2.14 -9.53 -13.49
C ARG A 135 0.63 -9.68 -13.48
N PRO A 136 0.10 -10.92 -13.44
CA PRO A 136 -1.33 -11.15 -13.29
C PRO A 136 -1.85 -10.42 -12.04
N PRO A 137 -2.92 -9.61 -12.15
CA PRO A 137 -3.53 -8.89 -11.03
C PRO A 137 -3.97 -9.81 -9.90
N ALA A 138 -4.40 -11.04 -10.21
CA ALA A 138 -4.74 -12.08 -9.24
C ALA A 138 -3.59 -12.39 -8.27
N GLU A 139 -2.35 -12.27 -8.73
CA GLU A 139 -1.17 -12.50 -7.91
C GLU A 139 -0.64 -11.23 -7.21
N CYS A 140 -1.28 -10.08 -7.43
CA CYS A 140 -0.92 -8.81 -6.80
C CYS A 140 -1.42 -8.78 -5.35
N GLN A 141 -0.53 -9.04 -4.39
CA GLN A 141 -0.90 -9.05 -2.98
C GLN A 141 -1.47 -7.71 -2.49
N CYS A 142 -0.97 -6.57 -3.01
CA CYS A 142 -1.49 -5.26 -2.64
C CYS A 142 -2.93 -5.05 -3.13
N LEU A 143 -3.26 -5.53 -4.34
CA LEU A 143 -4.62 -5.48 -4.86
C LEU A 143 -5.55 -6.37 -4.02
N ASN A 144 -5.12 -7.59 -3.75
CA ASN A 144 -5.86 -8.54 -2.92
C ASN A 144 -6.09 -8.05 -1.49
N ASP A 145 -5.17 -7.27 -0.94
CA ASP A 145 -5.34 -6.64 0.37
C ASP A 145 -6.36 -5.50 0.31
N LEU A 146 -6.32 -4.67 -0.73
CA LEU A 146 -7.26 -3.57 -0.90
C LEU A 146 -8.70 -4.08 -1.14
N THR A 147 -8.88 -5.13 -1.95
CA THR A 147 -10.20 -5.68 -2.29
C THR A 147 -10.88 -6.38 -1.12
N LYS A 148 -10.11 -6.92 -0.17
CA LYS A 148 -10.64 -7.48 1.08
C LYS A 148 -11.17 -6.42 2.04
N GLU A 149 -10.69 -5.18 1.91
CA GLU A 149 -10.96 -4.10 2.86
C GLU A 149 -11.90 -3.03 2.32
N LEU A 150 -12.00 -2.86 1.00
CA LEU A 150 -12.73 -1.77 0.36
C LEU A 150 -13.81 -2.32 -0.58
N SER A 151 -14.94 -1.62 -0.64
CA SER A 151 -15.91 -1.80 -1.73
C SER A 151 -15.27 -1.42 -3.08
N PRO A 152 -15.81 -1.87 -4.23
CA PRO A 152 -15.28 -1.51 -5.56
C PRO A 152 -15.13 0.01 -5.77
N GLN A 153 -16.10 0.80 -5.31
CA GLN A 153 -16.03 2.27 -5.35
C GLN A 153 -14.92 2.82 -4.44
N GLY A 154 -14.79 2.27 -3.23
CA GLY A 154 -13.74 2.64 -2.28
C GLY A 154 -12.34 2.29 -2.79
N LEU A 155 -12.21 1.17 -3.51
CA LEU A 155 -10.99 0.72 -4.14
C LEU A 155 -10.54 1.71 -5.23
N THR A 156 -11.41 2.04 -6.17
CA THR A 156 -11.12 3.02 -7.23
C THR A 156 -10.73 4.37 -6.65
N ARG A 157 -11.47 4.86 -5.65
CA ARG A 157 -11.15 6.11 -4.94
C ARG A 157 -9.75 6.02 -4.30
N SER A 158 -9.47 4.94 -3.57
CA SER A 158 -8.16 4.77 -2.93
C SER A 158 -7.02 4.70 -3.94
N LEU A 159 -7.22 4.06 -5.09
CA LEU A 159 -6.19 3.94 -6.12
C LEU A 159 -5.87 5.28 -6.79
N ARG A 160 -6.83 6.21 -6.84
CA ARG A 160 -6.66 7.57 -7.36
C ARG A 160 -6.05 8.52 -6.34
N GLU A 161 -6.43 8.40 -5.07
CA GLU A 161 -6.19 9.46 -4.08
C GLU A 161 -5.13 9.12 -3.04
N ALA A 162 -4.73 7.85 -2.86
CA ALA A 162 -3.91 7.45 -1.70
C ALA A 162 -2.59 8.22 -1.58
N LEU A 163 -1.92 8.52 -2.70
CA LEU A 163 -0.66 9.25 -2.70
C LEU A 163 -0.82 10.77 -2.54
N SER A 164 -2.03 11.31 -2.70
CA SER A 164 -2.34 12.73 -2.48
C SER A 164 -2.79 13.03 -1.04
N ARG A 165 -3.05 11.99 -0.25
CA ARG A 165 -3.53 12.08 1.14
C ARG A 165 -2.42 11.90 2.18
N VAL A 166 -1.19 11.66 1.73
CA VAL A 166 0.00 11.55 2.59
C VAL A 166 0.66 12.91 2.64
#